data_AF-A0A955P5W9-F1
#
_entry.id   AF-A0A955P5W9-F1
#
_cell.length_a   1.000
_cell.length_b   1.000
_cell.length_c   1.000
_cell.angle_alpha   90.00
_cell.angle_beta   90.00
_cell.angle_gamma   90.00
#
_symmetry.space_group_name_H-M   'P 1'
#
loop_
_entity.id
_entity.type
_entity.pdbx_description
1 polymer ?
#
loop_
_entity_poly.entity_id
_entity_poly.type
_entity_poly.pdbx_seq_one_letter_code
_entity_poly.pdbx_strand_id
1 'polypeptide(L)'
;LYKSDNHQGNFLECVKTREDPICRVEIGHRSVTVCHLANIAIRLGRKINWDPDQETILDDEEARAWLERPRRDPYQLPKVYGTARKRVRSTRRGLFGQVF
;
A
#
# COMPACT_ATOMS: atom_id res chain seq x y z
N LEU A 1 14.63 6.93 -9.22
CA LEU A 1 15.23 5.91 -8.34
C LEU A 1 16.72 6.20 -8.23
N TYR A 2 17.35 6.03 -7.06
CA TYR A 2 18.81 6.08 -6.94
C TYR A 2 19.40 4.66 -7.04
N LYS A 3 20.68 4.55 -7.40
CA LYS A 3 21.36 3.26 -7.55
C LYS A 3 21.65 2.66 -6.16
N SER A 4 21.29 1.40 -5.95
CA SER A 4 21.66 0.60 -4.78
C SER A 4 22.06 -0.78 -5.22
N ASP A 5 23.28 -1.17 -4.87
CA ASP A 5 23.86 -2.46 -5.28
C ASP A 5 23.59 -3.58 -4.25
N ASN A 6 23.00 -3.26 -3.09
CA ASN A 6 22.65 -4.24 -2.06
C ASN A 6 21.29 -3.94 -1.40
N HIS A 7 20.29 -4.78 -1.69
CA HIS A 7 18.92 -4.59 -1.20
C HIS A 7 18.79 -4.72 0.33
N GLN A 8 19.50 -5.67 0.95
CA GLN A 8 19.45 -5.89 2.39
C GLN A 8 20.19 -4.76 3.14
N GLY A 9 21.33 -4.31 2.59
CA GLY A 9 22.08 -3.18 3.12
C GLY A 9 21.23 -1.90 3.15
N ASN A 10 20.53 -1.61 2.06
CA ASN A 10 19.61 -0.47 1.98
C ASN A 10 18.52 -0.54 3.06
N PHE A 11 17.91 -1.71 3.27
CA PHE A 11 16.91 -1.88 4.32
C PHE A 11 17.48 -1.61 5.72
N LEU A 12 18.65 -2.18 6.05
CA LEU A 12 19.28 -1.99 7.36
C LEU A 12 19.68 -0.53 7.63
N GLU A 13 20.14 0.17 6.60
CA GLU A 13 20.42 1.61 6.67
C GLU A 13 19.14 2.40 6.96
N CYS A 14 18.06 2.14 6.21
CA CYS A 14 16.77 2.79 6.39
C CYS A 14 16.17 2.55 7.77
N VAL A 15 16.37 1.37 8.35
CA VAL A 15 15.98 1.08 9.75
C VAL A 15 16.71 1.99 10.74
N LYS A 16 17.99 2.28 10.51
CA LYS A 16 18.79 3.16 11.37
C LYS A 16 18.43 4.63 11.18
N THR A 17 18.32 5.08 9.93
CA THR A 17 18.06 6.49 9.58
C THR A 17 16.59 6.88 9.72
N ARG A 18 15.69 5.89 9.80
CA ARG A 18 14.23 6.07 9.73
C ARG A 18 13.75 6.68 8.41
N GLU A 19 14.49 6.42 7.34
CA GLU A 19 14.12 6.77 5.98
C GLU A 19 13.38 5.63 5.27
N ASP A 20 12.76 5.95 4.14
CA ASP A 20 12.09 4.97 3.31
C ASP A 20 13.10 4.17 2.47
N PRO A 21 13.02 2.82 2.42
CA PRO A 21 13.85 2.02 1.53
C PRO A 21 13.49 2.27 0.07
N ILE A 22 14.39 1.90 -0.85
CA ILE A 22 14.14 1.99 -2.30
C ILE A 22 12.87 1.24 -2.68
N CYS A 23 12.66 0.06 -2.09
CA CYS A 23 11.42 -0.69 -2.22
C CYS A 23 10.49 -0.32 -1.07
N ARG A 24 9.74 0.77 -1.24
CA ARG A 24 8.71 1.18 -0.29
C ARG A 24 7.60 0.14 -0.20
N VAL A 25 6.96 0.05 0.97
CA VAL A 25 5.89 -0.91 1.23
C VAL A 25 4.73 -0.77 0.25
N GLU A 26 4.37 0.45 -0.14
CA GLU A 26 3.23 0.70 -1.04
C GLU A 26 3.51 0.18 -2.46
N ILE A 27 4.77 0.18 -2.89
CA ILE A 27 5.17 -0.35 -4.20
C ILE A 27 5.02 -1.88 -4.19
N GLY A 28 5.49 -2.54 -3.12
CA GLY A 28 5.32 -3.97 -2.94
C GLY A 28 3.84 -4.38 -2.88
N HIS A 29 3.03 -3.65 -2.12
CA HIS A 29 1.58 -3.83 -2.02
C HIS A 29 0.91 -3.76 -3.40
N ARG A 30 1.12 -2.67 -4.14
CA ARG A 30 0.50 -2.49 -5.47
C ARG A 30 0.95 -3.54 -6.48
N SER A 31 2.21 -3.98 -6.40
CA SER A 31 2.75 -5.01 -7.28
C SER A 31 2.05 -6.35 -7.06
N VAL A 32 1.83 -6.73 -5.79
CA VAL A 32 1.17 -7.99 -5.45
C VAL A 32 -0.35 -7.93 -5.67
N THR A 33 -0.98 -6.76 -5.54
CA THR A 33 -2.41 -6.56 -5.84
C THR A 33 -2.75 -7.04 -7.24
N VAL A 34 -1.94 -6.70 -8.25
CA VAL A 34 -2.17 -7.13 -9.64
C VAL A 34 -2.14 -8.65 -9.78
N CYS A 35 -1.19 -9.32 -9.12
CA CYS A 35 -1.11 -10.78 -9.11
C CYS A 35 -2.37 -11.42 -8.49
N HIS A 36 -2.90 -10.84 -7.42
CA HIS A 36 -4.13 -11.33 -6.81
C HIS A 36 -5.35 -11.13 -7.71
N LEU A 37 -5.50 -9.95 -8.31
CA LEU A 37 -6.61 -9.67 -9.24
C LEU A 37 -6.57 -10.60 -10.46
N ALA A 38 -5.39 -10.87 -11.01
CA ALA A 38 -5.24 -11.83 -12.10
C ALA A 38 -5.70 -13.24 -11.69
N ASN A 39 -5.32 -13.69 -10.49
CA ASN A 39 -5.76 -14.99 -9.97
C ASN A 39 -7.28 -15.05 -9.78
N ILE A 40 -7.92 -13.99 -9.29
CA ILE A 40 -9.38 -13.94 -9.13
C ILE A 40 -10.05 -13.97 -10.52
N ALA A 41 -9.54 -13.21 -11.49
CA ALA A 41 -10.06 -13.17 -12.85
C ALA A 41 -9.99 -14.55 -13.53
N ILE A 42 -8.88 -15.27 -13.36
CA ILE A 42 -8.71 -16.63 -13.88
C ILE A 42 -9.70 -17.59 -13.23
N ARG A 43 -9.88 -17.53 -11.90
CA ARG A 43 -10.78 -18.41 -11.15
C ARG A 43 -12.25 -18.22 -11.55
N LEU A 44 -12.66 -16.97 -11.78
CA LEU A 44 -14.05 -16.64 -12.14
C LEU A 44 -14.30 -16.66 -13.66
N GLY A 45 -13.25 -16.80 -14.48
CA GLY A 45 -13.35 -16.85 -15.93
C GLY A 45 -13.83 -15.54 -16.57
N ARG A 46 -13.66 -14.39 -15.91
CA ARG A 46 -14.17 -13.09 -16.35
C ARG A 46 -13.25 -11.93 -16.01
N LYS A 47 -13.46 -10.79 -16.68
CA LYS A 47 -12.75 -9.54 -16.41
C LYS A 47 -13.21 -8.95 -15.08
N ILE A 48 -12.30 -8.31 -14.35
CA ILE A 48 -12.55 -7.67 -13.06
C ILE A 48 -12.26 -6.18 -13.18
N ASN A 49 -13.17 -5.35 -12.68
CA ASN A 49 -13.00 -3.91 -12.58
C ASN A 49 -12.51 -3.56 -11.16
N TRP A 50 -11.33 -2.93 -11.08
CA TRP A 50 -10.66 -2.61 -9.83
C TRP A 50 -10.61 -1.11 -9.60
N ASP A 51 -10.97 -0.67 -8.40
CA ASP A 51 -10.75 0.68 -7.89
C ASP A 51 -9.45 0.72 -7.08
N PRO A 52 -8.37 1.37 -7.58
CA PRO A 52 -7.08 1.44 -6.89
C PRO A 52 -7.06 2.44 -5.72
N ASP A 53 -8.05 3.32 -5.60
CA ASP A 53 -8.13 4.30 -4.52
C ASP A 53 -8.88 3.72 -3.31
N GLN A 54 -9.97 2.99 -3.56
CA GLN A 54 -10.73 2.26 -2.52
C GLN A 54 -10.21 0.84 -2.27
N GLU A 55 -9.30 0.36 -3.12
CA GLU A 55 -8.76 -1.00 -3.10
C GLU A 55 -9.88 -2.06 -3.06
N THR A 56 -10.84 -1.94 -3.99
CA THR A 56 -12.00 -2.84 -4.07
C THR A 56 -12.40 -3.18 -5.50
N ILE A 57 -13.18 -4.26 -5.64
CA ILE A 57 -13.75 -4.69 -6.91
C ILE A 57 -15.14 -4.07 -7.09
N LEU A 58 -15.32 -3.38 -8.22
CA LEU A 58 -16.55 -2.70 -8.59
C LEU A 58 -17.54 -3.68 -9.22
N ASP A 59 -18.83 -3.52 -8.87
CA ASP A 59 -19.97 -4.20 -9.50
C ASP A 59 -19.93 -5.75 -9.56
N ASP A 60 -19.10 -6.40 -8.75
CA ASP A 60 -18.98 -7.87 -8.69
C ASP A 60 -18.82 -8.33 -7.22
N GLU A 61 -19.94 -8.70 -6.59
CA GLU A 61 -19.97 -9.13 -5.18
C GLU A 61 -19.25 -10.46 -4.96
N GLU A 62 -19.37 -11.40 -5.90
CA GLU A 62 -18.69 -12.69 -5.84
C GLU A 62 -17.18 -12.49 -5.89
N ALA A 63 -16.68 -11.67 -6.82
CA ALA A 63 -15.26 -11.35 -6.91
C ALA A 63 -14.76 -10.57 -5.68
N ARG A 64 -15.57 -9.63 -5.16
CA ARG A 64 -15.25 -8.87 -3.95
C ARG A 64 -15.11 -9.78 -2.72
N ALA A 65 -15.89 -10.87 -2.64
CA ALA A 65 -15.78 -11.84 -1.57
C ALA A 65 -14.41 -12.57 -1.54
N TRP A 66 -13.66 -12.59 -2.64
CA TRP A 66 -12.30 -13.15 -2.68
C TRP A 66 -11.21 -12.21 -2.15
N LEU A 67 -11.51 -10.93 -1.90
CA LEU A 67 -10.56 -9.97 -1.33
C LEU A 67 -10.24 -10.28 0.13
N GLU A 68 -11.17 -10.92 0.84
CA GLU A 68 -10.98 -11.33 2.22
C GLU A 68 -11.26 -12.82 2.40
N ARG A 69 -10.59 -13.43 3.37
CA ARG A 69 -10.90 -14.78 3.83
C ARG A 69 -11.60 -14.69 5.19
N PRO A 70 -12.59 -15.55 5.50
CA PRO A 70 -13.08 -15.70 6.86
C PRO A 70 -11.91 -15.97 7.81
N ARG A 71 -11.71 -15.04 8.75
CA ARG A 71 -10.67 -15.12 9.76
C ARG A 71 -11.05 -16.18 10.80
N ARG A 72 -10.05 -16.89 11.33
CA ARG A 72 -10.27 -17.99 12.28
C ARG A 72 -10.47 -17.44 13.69
N ASP A 73 -11.54 -17.82 14.37
CA ASP A 73 -11.75 -17.42 15.76
C ASP A 73 -10.71 -18.01 16.73
N PRO A 74 -10.31 -17.26 17.79
CA PRO A 74 -10.71 -15.88 18.14
C PRO A 74 -9.86 -14.79 17.47
N TYR A 75 -9.03 -15.12 16.46
CA TYR A 75 -8.02 -14.23 15.89
C TYR A 75 -8.62 -13.28 14.84
N GLN A 76 -9.26 -12.21 15.33
CA GLN A 76 -9.84 -11.15 14.50
C GLN A 76 -8.94 -9.92 14.45
N LEU A 77 -9.07 -9.11 13.39
CA LEU A 77 -8.40 -7.81 13.34
C LEU A 77 -9.07 -6.82 14.31
N PRO A 78 -8.30 -5.91 14.95
CA PRO A 78 -8.88 -4.80 15.68
C PRO A 78 -9.81 -3.99 14.78
N LYS A 79 -10.95 -3.54 15.32
CA LYS A 79 -11.93 -2.67 14.63
C LYS A 79 -11.42 -1.24 14.45
N VAL A 80 -10.24 -1.05 13.84
CA VAL A 80 -9.61 0.26 13.70
C VAL A 80 -9.22 0.51 12.25
N TYR A 81 -10.18 0.73 11.35
CA TYR A 81 -9.88 1.21 10.00
C TYR A 81 -10.97 2.16 9.48
N GLY A 82 -10.84 3.43 9.87
CA GLY A 82 -11.61 4.54 9.34
C GLY A 82 -11.04 5.86 9.85
N THR A 83 -10.31 6.56 8.98
CA THR A 83 -9.93 7.98 9.09
C THR A 83 -8.77 8.36 10.01
N ALA A 84 -7.56 8.41 9.44
CA ALA A 84 -6.73 9.61 9.41
C ALA A 84 -5.45 9.32 8.61
N ARG A 85 -5.47 9.46 7.28
CA ARG A 85 -4.24 9.75 6.53
C ARG A 85 -3.71 11.06 7.09
N LYS A 86 -2.75 11.01 8.03
CA LYS A 86 -1.96 12.19 8.40
C LYS A 86 -1.27 12.63 7.11
N ARG A 87 -1.81 13.67 6.47
CA ARG A 87 -1.16 14.37 5.36
C ARG A 87 0.19 14.83 5.91
N VAL A 88 1.27 14.16 5.52
CA VAL A 88 2.64 14.57 5.87
C VAL A 88 2.77 16.01 5.37
N ARG A 89 2.74 16.98 6.29
CA ARG A 89 3.05 18.37 5.96
C ARG A 89 4.51 18.36 5.54
N SER A 90 4.75 18.51 4.23
CA SER A 90 6.06 18.81 3.68
C SER A 90 6.53 20.10 4.35
N THR A 91 7.38 19.98 5.36
CA THR A 91 8.16 21.07 5.92
C THR A 91 9.23 21.45 4.90
N ARG A 92 8.83 22.17 3.84
CA ARG A 92 9.78 23.06 3.17
C ARG A 92 10.06 24.20 4.13
N ARG A 93 11.23 24.11 4.78
CA ARG A 93 11.94 25.25 5.35
C ARG A 93 12.05 26.32 4.26
N GLY A 94 11.24 27.37 4.36
CA GLY A 94 11.42 28.62 3.66
C GLY A 94 11.91 29.66 4.67
N LEU A 95 13.20 29.59 5.01
CA LEU A 95 13.92 30.74 5.54
C LEU A 95 14.13 31.70 4.36
N PHE A 96 13.27 32.70 4.19
CA PHE A 96 13.61 33.94 3.47
C PHE A 96 12.83 35.09 4.12
N GLY A 97 13.58 36.12 4.51
CA GLY A 97 13.21 37.07 5.54
C GLY A 97 12.25 38.17 5.12
N GLN A 98 11.50 38.65 6.11
CA GLN A 98 10.91 39.98 6.14
C GLN A 98 11.91 40.94 6.78
N VAL A 99 12.48 41.81 5.95
CA VAL A 99 12.88 43.16 6.33
C VAL A 99 12.09 44.05 5.37
N PHE A 100 11.45 45.07 5.95
CA PHE A 100 10.41 45.98 5.41
C PHE A 100 8.97 45.49 5.60
#